data_AF-A0A3F3H0E8-F1
#
_entry.id   AF-A0A3F3H0E8-F1
#
_cell.length_a   1.000
_cell.length_b   1.000
_cell.length_c   1.000
_cell.angle_alpha   90.00
_cell.angle_beta   90.00
_cell.angle_gamma   90.00
#
_symmetry.space_group_name_H-M   'P 1'
#
loop_
_entity.id
_entity.type
_entity.pdbx_description
1 polymer ?
#
loop_
_entity_poly.entity_id
_entity_poly.type
_entity_poly.pdbx_seq_one_letter_code
_entity_poly.pdbx_strand_id
1 'polypeptide(L)'
;MQTALQAGLSGLNQVTDPEVQLAYRPVTPADKTGIEKMLTQYAHAKQERFSKITHVDLESLKQQQQQIDQILKQAKEALAQAKLNQDLTAAQKQAVTKIDLVADPVLIFAYQAVTDQEKAKAAQRLSAAGQAKKTTFLVIDHVDQQNLENQLVQLAYILQTGHHSIEKATVHHELDSVVKQSLADIQTVAKPSLAPEYRQATVDQKADGQQTLMMAAKEKSTRFEALDDVNQASLLEQQTLLTGVVKHYSALIGQAETVHDMHELVNKGLQDINQVTQPKQNWQDQAVNKEEMQTAIQDAISAGQNRSQDFGKITGVDPDELAQQQAVNKVVND
;
A
#
# COMPACT_ATOMS: atom_id res chain seq x y z
N MET A 1 -23.32 104.84 -58.31
CA MET A 1 -22.46 104.65 -57.12
C MET A 1 -23.26 104.43 -55.85
N GLN A 2 -24.24 105.28 -55.53
CA GLN A 2 -25.03 105.19 -54.28
C GLN A 2 -25.75 103.84 -54.12
N THR A 3 -26.33 103.29 -55.19
CA THR A 3 -27.02 101.99 -55.20
C THR A 3 -26.09 100.79 -54.98
N ALA A 4 -24.87 100.85 -55.50
CA ALA A 4 -23.86 99.80 -55.32
C ALA A 4 -23.27 99.81 -53.90
N LEU A 5 -23.12 101.00 -53.30
CA LEU A 5 -22.69 101.17 -51.92
C LEU A 5 -23.74 100.64 -50.94
N GLN A 6 -25.01 100.92 -51.21
CA GLN A 6 -26.15 100.48 -50.40
C GLN A 6 -26.35 98.96 -50.50
N ALA A 7 -26.19 98.38 -51.69
CA ALA A 7 -26.18 96.93 -51.89
C ALA A 7 -24.98 96.25 -51.19
N GLY A 8 -23.78 96.85 -51.23
CA GLY A 8 -22.60 96.35 -50.53
C GLY A 8 -22.74 96.37 -49.00
N LEU A 9 -23.33 97.42 -48.44
CA LEU A 9 -23.64 97.53 -47.01
C LEU A 9 -24.73 96.55 -46.56
N SER A 10 -25.77 96.36 -47.38
CA SER A 10 -26.79 95.34 -47.12
C SER A 10 -26.22 93.92 -47.20
N GLY A 11 -25.28 93.65 -48.11
CA GLY A 11 -24.57 92.37 -48.20
C GLY A 11 -23.70 92.07 -46.98
N LEU A 12 -23.00 93.09 -46.44
CA LEU A 12 -22.23 92.96 -45.20
C LEU A 12 -23.13 92.70 -43.98
N ASN A 13 -24.31 93.32 -43.92
CA ASN A 13 -25.31 93.08 -42.86
C ASN A 13 -26.05 91.73 -42.99
N GLN A 14 -25.87 91.01 -44.10
CA GLN A 14 -26.39 89.65 -44.30
C GLN A 14 -25.35 88.56 -44.03
N VAL A 15 -24.09 88.93 -43.73
CA VAL A 15 -23.11 87.97 -43.23
C VAL A 15 -23.51 87.63 -41.80
N THR A 16 -24.18 86.49 -41.62
CA THR A 16 -24.42 85.93 -40.29
C THR A 16 -23.08 85.63 -39.63
N ASP A 17 -22.98 85.92 -38.33
CA ASP A 17 -21.79 85.61 -37.56
C ASP A 17 -21.41 84.14 -37.74
N PRO A 18 -20.12 83.83 -37.97
CA PRO A 18 -19.68 82.46 -38.12
C PRO A 18 -19.99 81.67 -36.84
N GLU A 19 -20.67 80.53 -36.98
CA GLU A 19 -20.87 79.63 -35.85
C GLU A 19 -19.54 79.01 -35.42
N VAL A 20 -19.11 79.32 -34.20
CA VAL A 20 -17.95 78.66 -33.59
C VAL A 20 -18.30 77.19 -33.36
N GLN A 21 -17.46 76.27 -33.87
CA GLN A 21 -17.63 74.83 -33.64
C GLN A 21 -17.60 74.52 -32.14
N LEU A 22 -18.43 73.58 -31.68
CA LEU A 22 -18.61 73.26 -30.26
C LEU A 22 -17.29 73.05 -29.50
N ALA A 23 -16.31 72.38 -30.13
CA ALA A 23 -14.99 72.07 -29.57
C ALA A 23 -14.18 73.32 -29.14
N TYR A 24 -14.36 74.45 -29.84
CA TYR A 24 -13.63 75.70 -29.61
C TYR A 24 -14.47 76.74 -28.84
N ARG A 25 -15.67 76.37 -28.40
CA ARG A 25 -16.46 77.23 -27.49
C ARG A 25 -15.86 77.17 -26.08
N PRO A 26 -15.89 78.29 -25.33
CA PRO A 26 -15.55 78.28 -23.92
C PRO A 26 -16.44 77.30 -23.14
N VAL A 27 -15.83 76.60 -22.19
CA VAL A 27 -16.55 75.69 -21.28
C VAL A 27 -17.45 76.49 -20.34
N THR A 28 -18.68 76.02 -20.14
CA THR A 28 -19.57 76.58 -19.11
C THR A 28 -19.42 75.85 -17.77
N PRO A 29 -19.76 76.47 -16.63
CA PRO A 29 -19.80 75.78 -15.33
C PRO A 29 -20.74 74.55 -15.31
N ALA A 30 -21.81 74.58 -16.10
CA ALA A 30 -22.74 73.47 -16.25
C ALA A 30 -22.08 72.26 -16.92
N ASP A 31 -21.27 72.48 -17.96
CA ASP A 31 -20.53 71.40 -18.65
C ASP A 31 -19.54 70.70 -17.70
N LYS A 32 -18.80 71.48 -16.90
CA LYS A 32 -17.88 70.95 -15.87
C LYS A 32 -18.62 70.10 -14.84
N THR A 33 -19.69 70.65 -14.27
CA THR A 33 -20.50 69.97 -13.25
C THR A 33 -21.12 68.67 -13.79
N GLY A 34 -21.60 68.69 -15.04
CA GLY A 34 -22.16 67.51 -15.70
C GLY A 34 -21.14 66.38 -15.84
N ILE A 35 -19.93 66.70 -16.32
CA ILE A 35 -18.86 65.70 -16.47
C ILE A 35 -18.31 65.24 -15.12
N GLU A 36 -18.16 66.12 -14.14
CA GLU A 36 -17.74 65.73 -12.78
C GLU A 36 -18.71 64.74 -12.13
N LYS A 37 -20.02 64.98 -12.27
CA LYS A 37 -21.06 64.07 -11.76
C LYS A 37 -20.98 62.71 -12.48
N MET A 38 -20.83 62.72 -13.80
CA MET A 38 -20.70 61.49 -14.59
C MET A 38 -19.45 60.69 -14.17
N LEU A 39 -18.28 61.32 -14.05
CA LEU A 39 -17.07 60.64 -13.60
C LEU A 39 -17.19 60.11 -12.18
N THR A 40 -17.85 60.85 -11.29
CA THR A 40 -18.10 60.39 -9.91
C THR A 40 -19.00 59.15 -9.89
N GLN A 41 -20.08 59.15 -10.68
CA GLN A 41 -20.94 57.97 -10.82
C GLN A 41 -20.20 56.79 -11.44
N TYR A 42 -19.35 57.04 -12.43
CA TYR A 42 -18.54 56.01 -13.09
C TYR A 42 -17.52 55.38 -12.15
N ALA A 43 -16.78 56.20 -11.39
CA ALA A 43 -15.85 55.75 -10.36
C ALA A 43 -16.55 54.92 -9.28
N HIS A 44 -17.69 55.42 -8.76
CA HIS A 44 -18.49 54.71 -7.77
C HIS A 44 -19.00 53.36 -8.29
N ALA A 45 -19.48 53.30 -9.54
CA ALA A 45 -19.93 52.05 -10.15
C ALA A 45 -18.79 51.01 -10.23
N LYS A 46 -17.55 51.44 -10.53
CA LYS A 46 -16.38 50.54 -10.52
C LYS A 46 -16.01 50.08 -9.10
N GLN A 47 -16.03 50.98 -8.12
CA GLN A 47 -15.80 50.63 -6.71
C GLN A 47 -16.88 49.66 -6.18
N GLU A 48 -18.14 49.87 -6.56
CA GLU A 48 -19.25 48.97 -6.22
C GLU A 48 -19.08 47.59 -6.87
N ARG A 49 -18.61 47.54 -8.12
CA ARG A 49 -18.25 46.27 -8.78
C ARG A 49 -17.17 45.54 -7.99
N PHE A 50 -16.13 46.23 -7.52
CA PHE A 50 -15.06 45.60 -6.70
C PHE A 50 -15.61 45.00 -5.41
N SER A 51 -16.49 45.71 -4.72
CA SER A 51 -17.12 45.23 -3.47
C SER A 51 -18.04 44.00 -3.67
N LYS A 52 -18.44 43.70 -4.91
CA LYS A 52 -19.24 42.51 -5.26
C LYS A 52 -18.41 41.28 -5.60
N ILE A 53 -17.09 41.41 -5.73
CA ILE A 53 -16.21 40.28 -5.97
C ILE A 53 -16.07 39.48 -4.68
N THR A 54 -16.39 38.19 -4.73
CA THR A 54 -16.30 37.30 -3.56
C THR A 54 -14.84 36.93 -3.27
N HIS A 55 -14.52 36.72 -1.99
CA HIS A 55 -13.18 36.26 -1.54
C HIS A 55 -12.01 37.17 -1.94
N VAL A 56 -12.26 38.47 -2.12
CA VAL A 56 -11.18 39.45 -2.32
C VAL A 56 -10.33 39.61 -1.07
N ASP A 57 -9.04 39.83 -1.29
CA ASP A 57 -8.14 40.34 -0.27
C ASP A 57 -8.51 41.80 0.06
N LEU A 58 -8.75 42.08 1.34
CA LEU A 58 -9.25 43.38 1.79
C LEU A 58 -8.22 44.49 1.60
N GLU A 59 -6.93 44.17 1.69
CA GLU A 59 -5.87 45.15 1.47
C GLU A 59 -5.78 45.52 -0.01
N SER A 60 -5.83 44.54 -0.90
CA SER A 60 -5.91 44.76 -2.35
C SER A 60 -7.16 45.57 -2.72
N LEU A 61 -8.33 45.22 -2.19
CA LEU A 61 -9.57 45.97 -2.42
C LEU A 61 -9.41 47.45 -2.04
N LYS A 62 -8.88 47.71 -0.84
CA LYS A 62 -8.65 49.07 -0.34
C LYS A 62 -7.67 49.84 -1.24
N GLN A 63 -6.59 49.21 -1.68
CA GLN A 63 -5.61 49.84 -2.58
C GLN A 63 -6.24 50.24 -3.91
N GLN A 64 -7.05 49.36 -4.53
CA GLN A 64 -7.70 49.67 -5.81
C GLN A 64 -8.77 50.77 -5.67
N GLN A 65 -9.53 50.78 -4.57
CA GLN A 65 -10.48 51.85 -4.28
C GLN A 65 -9.78 53.20 -4.10
N GLN A 66 -8.66 53.24 -3.36
CA GLN A 66 -7.85 54.44 -3.18
C GLN A 66 -7.25 54.94 -4.50
N GLN A 67 -6.85 54.04 -5.40
CA GLN A 67 -6.36 54.40 -6.73
C GLN A 67 -7.46 55.08 -7.57
N ILE A 68 -8.70 54.57 -7.53
CA ILE A 68 -9.84 55.20 -8.19
C ILE A 68 -10.10 56.61 -7.62
N ASP A 69 -10.07 56.77 -6.29
CA ASP A 69 -10.28 58.07 -5.65
C ASP A 69 -9.21 59.10 -6.06
N GLN A 70 -7.95 58.65 -6.16
CA GLN A 70 -6.85 59.49 -6.64
C GLN A 70 -7.03 59.91 -8.10
N ILE A 71 -7.46 58.98 -8.98
CA ILE A 71 -7.75 59.29 -10.39
C ILE A 71 -8.90 60.29 -10.50
N LEU A 72 -9.96 60.10 -9.71
CA LEU A 72 -11.10 61.02 -9.68
C LEU A 72 -10.69 62.42 -9.21
N LYS A 73 -9.83 62.51 -8.20
CA LYS A 73 -9.28 63.79 -7.73
C LYS A 73 -8.49 64.50 -8.84
N GLN A 74 -7.57 63.79 -9.50
CA GLN A 74 -6.78 64.33 -10.63
C GLN A 74 -7.67 64.75 -11.81
N ALA A 75 -8.73 63.99 -12.09
CA ALA A 75 -9.68 64.31 -13.14
C ALA A 75 -10.44 65.61 -12.84
N LYS A 76 -10.91 65.81 -11.60
CA LYS A 76 -11.57 67.06 -11.17
C LYS A 76 -10.64 68.26 -11.31
N GLU A 77 -9.37 68.11 -10.93
CA GLU A 77 -8.35 69.15 -11.12
C GLU A 77 -8.15 69.48 -12.61
N ALA A 78 -8.08 68.47 -13.49
CA ALA A 78 -7.95 68.67 -14.94
C ALA A 78 -9.19 69.35 -15.56
N LEU A 79 -10.40 68.96 -15.15
CA LEU A 79 -11.66 69.58 -15.60
C LEU A 79 -11.75 71.04 -15.15
N ALA A 80 -11.30 71.36 -13.93
CA ALA A 80 -11.25 72.74 -13.44
C ALA A 80 -10.37 73.62 -14.33
N GLN A 81 -9.24 73.08 -14.85
CA GLN A 81 -8.31 73.80 -15.73
C GLN A 81 -8.77 73.90 -17.19
N ALA A 82 -9.76 73.11 -17.63
CA ALA A 82 -10.24 73.14 -19.02
C ALA A 82 -10.89 74.50 -19.36
N LYS A 83 -10.46 75.08 -20.49
CA LYS A 83 -10.97 76.37 -21.00
C LYS A 83 -11.87 76.18 -22.22
N LEU A 84 -11.58 75.18 -23.06
CA LEU A 84 -12.35 74.84 -24.26
C LEU A 84 -13.02 73.46 -24.11
N ASN A 85 -14.15 73.26 -24.80
CA ASN A 85 -14.89 72.00 -24.74
C ASN A 85 -14.06 70.80 -25.23
N GLN A 86 -13.09 71.01 -26.14
CA GLN A 86 -12.15 69.96 -26.53
C GLN A 86 -11.26 69.50 -25.36
N ASP A 87 -10.78 70.42 -24.53
CA ASP A 87 -9.91 70.10 -23.38
C ASP A 87 -10.73 69.34 -22.32
N LEU A 88 -11.97 69.78 -22.12
CA LEU A 88 -12.92 69.14 -21.22
C LEU A 88 -13.21 67.69 -21.65
N THR A 89 -13.46 67.49 -22.95
CA THR A 89 -13.68 66.16 -23.53
C THR A 89 -12.43 65.27 -23.43
N ALA A 90 -11.24 65.84 -23.65
CA ALA A 90 -9.98 65.13 -23.52
C ALA A 90 -9.73 64.67 -22.07
N ALA A 91 -9.93 65.56 -21.09
CA ALA A 91 -9.80 65.27 -19.67
C ALA A 91 -10.81 64.18 -19.22
N GLN A 92 -12.06 64.27 -19.68
CA GLN A 92 -13.08 63.24 -19.45
C GLN A 92 -12.62 61.88 -19.97
N LYS A 93 -12.24 61.79 -21.25
CA LYS A 93 -11.80 60.53 -21.88
C LYS A 93 -10.60 59.94 -21.15
N GLN A 94 -9.61 60.77 -20.82
CA GLN A 94 -8.43 60.34 -20.10
C GLN A 94 -8.78 59.79 -18.70
N ALA A 95 -9.69 60.44 -17.99
CA ALA A 95 -10.14 59.99 -16.66
C ALA A 95 -10.85 58.64 -16.73
N VAL A 96 -11.78 58.46 -17.69
CA VAL A 96 -12.46 57.18 -17.93
C VAL A 96 -11.43 56.08 -18.21
N THR A 97 -10.50 56.32 -19.14
CA THR A 97 -9.45 55.34 -19.47
C THR A 97 -8.60 54.99 -18.25
N LYS A 98 -8.21 55.97 -17.42
CA LYS A 98 -7.44 55.70 -16.20
C LYS A 98 -8.24 54.88 -15.19
N ILE A 99 -9.52 55.20 -14.99
CA ILE A 99 -10.41 54.43 -14.10
C ILE A 99 -10.53 53.00 -14.62
N ASP A 100 -10.71 52.80 -15.93
CA ASP A 100 -10.79 51.49 -16.57
C ASP A 100 -9.52 50.65 -16.40
N LEU A 101 -8.35 51.28 -16.40
CA LEU A 101 -7.06 50.61 -16.22
C LEU A 101 -6.74 50.21 -14.78
N VAL A 102 -7.52 50.66 -13.78
CA VAL A 102 -7.38 50.13 -12.41
C VAL A 102 -7.72 48.64 -12.41
N ALA A 103 -6.79 47.81 -11.96
CA ALA A 103 -6.96 46.37 -11.91
C ALA A 103 -8.06 45.95 -10.92
N ASP A 104 -8.68 44.80 -11.16
CA ASP A 104 -9.59 44.19 -10.18
C ASP A 104 -8.79 43.80 -8.91
N PRO A 105 -9.39 43.87 -7.71
CA PRO A 105 -8.77 43.39 -6.48
C PRO A 105 -8.32 41.92 -6.58
N VAL A 106 -7.20 41.61 -5.95
CA VAL A 106 -6.67 40.25 -5.88
C VAL A 106 -7.54 39.40 -4.94
N LEU A 107 -7.77 38.14 -5.29
CA LEU A 107 -8.45 37.17 -4.42
C LEU A 107 -7.52 36.70 -3.30
N ILE A 108 -8.06 36.30 -2.15
CA ILE A 108 -7.26 35.61 -1.12
C ILE A 108 -6.71 34.30 -1.70
N PHE A 109 -5.49 33.92 -1.30
CA PHE A 109 -4.71 32.82 -1.91
C PHE A 109 -5.53 31.54 -2.15
N ALA A 110 -6.33 31.13 -1.17
CA ALA A 110 -7.22 29.96 -1.23
C ALA A 110 -8.17 29.91 -2.45
N TYR A 111 -8.54 31.05 -3.01
CA TYR A 111 -9.46 31.20 -4.14
C TYR A 111 -8.76 31.71 -5.40
N GLN A 112 -7.44 31.91 -5.36
CA GLN A 112 -6.67 32.15 -6.56
C GLN A 112 -6.59 30.87 -7.39
N ALA A 113 -6.56 31.04 -8.72
CA ALA A 113 -6.41 29.93 -9.65
C ALA A 113 -5.09 29.19 -9.39
N VAL A 114 -5.15 27.86 -9.43
CA VAL A 114 -3.97 27.02 -9.24
C VAL A 114 -3.24 26.82 -10.56
N THR A 115 -1.91 26.78 -10.52
CA THR A 115 -1.08 26.60 -11.72
C THR A 115 -0.83 25.11 -12.04
N ASP A 116 -0.51 24.81 -13.29
CA ASP A 116 -0.15 23.44 -13.71
C ASP A 116 1.10 22.93 -12.98
N GLN A 117 2.03 23.83 -12.65
CA GLN A 117 3.23 23.47 -11.87
C GLN A 117 2.87 23.03 -10.44
N GLU A 118 1.90 23.68 -9.81
CA GLU A 118 1.42 23.30 -8.47
C GLU A 118 0.67 21.97 -8.51
N LYS A 119 -0.18 21.75 -9.52
CA LYS A 119 -0.81 20.45 -9.76
C LYS A 119 0.22 19.34 -9.95
N ALA A 120 1.26 19.58 -10.74
CA ALA A 120 2.34 18.61 -10.96
C ALA A 120 3.09 18.27 -9.65
N LYS A 121 3.40 19.27 -8.81
CA LYS A 121 4.01 19.05 -7.50
C LYS A 121 3.10 18.26 -6.56
N ALA A 122 1.81 18.58 -6.53
CA ALA A 122 0.81 17.84 -5.76
C ALA A 122 0.70 16.38 -6.21
N ALA A 123 0.62 16.15 -7.51
CA ALA A 123 0.62 14.81 -8.11
C ALA A 123 1.88 14.03 -7.75
N GLN A 124 3.06 14.63 -7.87
CA GLN A 124 4.33 14.00 -7.49
C GLN A 124 4.36 13.60 -6.02
N ARG A 125 3.90 14.47 -5.11
CA ARG A 125 3.79 14.18 -3.68
C ARG A 125 2.87 12.98 -3.43
N LEU A 126 1.73 12.92 -4.11
CA LEU A 126 0.78 11.82 -4.00
C LEU A 126 1.39 10.50 -4.50
N SER A 127 2.03 10.51 -5.67
CA SER A 127 2.73 9.33 -6.22
C SER A 127 3.85 8.85 -5.30
N ALA A 128 4.63 9.76 -4.73
CA ALA A 128 5.70 9.41 -3.79
C ALA A 128 5.15 8.73 -2.53
N ALA A 129 4.05 9.24 -1.97
CA ALA A 129 3.38 8.62 -0.83
C ALA A 129 2.84 7.21 -1.17
N GLY A 130 2.23 7.06 -2.35
CA GLY A 130 1.77 5.77 -2.86
C GLY A 130 2.91 4.76 -3.03
N GLN A 131 4.02 5.19 -3.62
CA GLN A 131 5.19 4.32 -3.80
C GLN A 131 5.81 3.92 -2.46
N ALA A 132 5.92 4.84 -1.49
CA ALA A 132 6.39 4.53 -0.16
C ALA A 132 5.51 3.48 0.52
N LYS A 133 4.17 3.64 0.46
CA LYS A 133 3.22 2.66 0.99
C LYS A 133 3.35 1.30 0.30
N LYS A 134 3.45 1.27 -1.03
CA LYS A 134 3.70 0.04 -1.81
C LYS A 134 4.98 -0.67 -1.34
N THR A 135 6.08 0.06 -1.18
CA THR A 135 7.33 -0.51 -0.66
C THR A 135 7.14 -1.11 0.73
N THR A 136 6.36 -0.48 1.62
CA THR A 136 6.07 -1.06 2.96
C THR A 136 5.30 -2.38 2.90
N PHE A 137 4.54 -2.64 1.84
CA PHE A 137 3.83 -3.91 1.65
C PHE A 137 4.76 -5.01 1.15
N LEU A 138 5.68 -4.68 0.24
CA LEU A 138 6.57 -5.64 -0.41
C LEU A 138 7.70 -6.15 0.49
N VAL A 139 7.97 -5.49 1.61
CA VAL A 139 8.99 -5.91 2.59
C VAL A 139 8.43 -6.80 3.71
N ILE A 140 7.13 -7.11 3.68
CA ILE A 140 6.52 -8.02 4.64
C ILE A 140 6.77 -9.45 4.15
N ASP A 141 7.48 -10.24 4.96
CA ASP A 141 7.73 -11.65 4.65
C ASP A 141 6.44 -12.47 4.75
N HIS A 142 6.33 -13.49 3.88
CA HIS A 142 5.26 -14.46 3.90
C HIS A 142 3.84 -13.88 3.89
N VAL A 143 3.63 -12.78 3.15
CA VAL A 143 2.31 -12.22 2.91
C VAL A 143 1.39 -13.20 2.17
N ASP A 144 0.11 -13.14 2.50
CA ASP A 144 -0.96 -13.71 1.69
C ASP A 144 -1.01 -12.92 0.36
N GLN A 145 -0.67 -13.59 -0.74
CA GLN A 145 -0.54 -12.94 -2.05
C GLN A 145 -1.86 -12.34 -2.54
N GLN A 146 -2.98 -13.01 -2.33
CA GLN A 146 -4.29 -12.49 -2.72
C GLN A 146 -4.65 -11.24 -1.92
N ASN A 147 -4.33 -11.23 -0.61
CA ASN A 147 -4.52 -10.05 0.21
C ASN A 147 -3.60 -8.90 -0.22
N LEU A 148 -2.32 -9.17 -0.51
CA LEU A 148 -1.38 -8.18 -1.03
C LEU A 148 -1.90 -7.54 -2.33
N GLU A 149 -2.33 -8.36 -3.30
CA GLU A 149 -2.88 -7.89 -4.56
C GLU A 149 -4.10 -6.98 -4.33
N ASN A 150 -5.02 -7.37 -3.44
CA ASN A 150 -6.18 -6.55 -3.10
C ASN A 150 -5.77 -5.18 -2.51
N GLN A 151 -4.78 -5.15 -1.60
CA GLN A 151 -4.28 -3.87 -1.05
C GLN A 151 -3.60 -3.00 -2.12
N LEU A 152 -2.87 -3.62 -3.06
CA LEU A 152 -2.23 -2.90 -4.17
C LEU A 152 -3.25 -2.33 -5.15
N VAL A 153 -4.32 -3.06 -5.46
CA VAL A 153 -5.43 -2.57 -6.29
C VAL A 153 -6.14 -1.40 -5.62
N GLN A 154 -6.45 -1.52 -4.32
CA GLN A 154 -7.05 -0.42 -3.57
C GLN A 154 -6.15 0.83 -3.56
N LEU A 155 -4.85 0.66 -3.33
CA LEU A 155 -3.88 1.75 -3.38
C LEU A 155 -3.82 2.40 -4.76
N ALA A 156 -3.82 1.60 -5.83
CA ALA A 156 -3.84 2.11 -7.21
C ALA A 156 -5.11 2.92 -7.50
N TYR A 157 -6.27 2.46 -7.05
CA TYR A 157 -7.55 3.17 -7.19
C TYR A 157 -7.54 4.53 -6.47
N ILE A 158 -7.01 4.59 -5.24
CA ILE A 158 -6.85 5.84 -4.49
C ILE A 158 -5.94 6.81 -5.24
N LEU A 159 -4.80 6.34 -5.75
CA LEU A 159 -3.87 7.16 -6.52
C LEU A 159 -4.53 7.71 -7.78
N GLN A 160 -5.21 6.87 -8.55
CA GLN A 160 -5.92 7.29 -9.77
C GLN A 160 -6.98 8.36 -9.47
N THR A 161 -7.79 8.14 -8.43
CA THR A 161 -8.86 9.08 -8.03
C THR A 161 -8.28 10.40 -7.53
N GLY A 162 -7.19 10.35 -6.75
CA GLY A 162 -6.48 11.52 -6.26
C GLY A 162 -5.84 12.33 -7.39
N HIS A 163 -5.18 11.67 -8.35
CA HIS A 163 -4.62 12.33 -9.53
C HIS A 163 -5.70 13.05 -10.36
N HIS A 164 -6.82 12.38 -10.64
CA HIS A 164 -7.94 12.98 -11.37
C HIS A 164 -8.53 14.19 -10.63
N SER A 165 -8.60 14.12 -9.30
CA SER A 165 -9.12 15.20 -8.48
C SER A 165 -8.16 16.40 -8.43
N ILE A 166 -6.84 16.15 -8.42
CA ILE A 166 -5.79 17.18 -8.52
C ILE A 166 -5.89 17.89 -9.88
N GLU A 167 -6.07 17.15 -10.96
CA GLU A 167 -6.23 17.73 -12.31
C GLU A 167 -7.46 18.64 -12.39
N LYS A 168 -8.56 18.26 -11.72
CA LYS A 168 -9.81 19.03 -11.68
C LYS A 168 -9.80 20.25 -10.76
N ALA A 169 -8.89 20.32 -9.79
CA ALA A 169 -8.82 21.46 -8.88
C ALA A 169 -8.59 22.77 -9.67
N THR A 170 -9.41 23.78 -9.39
CA THR A 170 -9.34 25.07 -10.09
C THR A 170 -8.67 26.15 -9.23
N VAL A 171 -8.77 26.02 -7.90
CA VAL A 171 -8.22 26.97 -6.94
C VAL A 171 -7.44 26.26 -5.83
N HIS A 172 -6.60 27.00 -5.10
CA HIS A 172 -5.68 26.45 -4.11
C HIS A 172 -6.35 25.64 -3.00
N HIS A 173 -7.48 26.11 -2.44
CA HIS A 173 -8.13 25.38 -1.35
C HIS A 173 -8.69 24.01 -1.78
N GLU A 174 -9.14 23.90 -3.03
CA GLU A 174 -9.58 22.62 -3.60
C GLU A 174 -8.39 21.66 -3.74
N LEU A 175 -7.27 22.16 -4.29
CA LEU A 175 -6.05 21.36 -4.44
C LEU A 175 -5.56 20.85 -3.08
N ASP A 176 -5.47 21.74 -2.08
CA ASP A 176 -5.02 21.38 -0.74
C ASP A 176 -5.94 20.36 -0.08
N SER A 177 -7.26 20.53 -0.21
CA SER A 177 -8.25 19.59 0.32
C SER A 177 -8.12 18.20 -0.30
N VAL A 178 -8.02 18.13 -1.64
CA VAL A 178 -7.83 16.87 -2.37
C VAL A 178 -6.53 16.19 -1.96
N VAL A 179 -5.41 16.90 -1.93
CA VAL A 179 -4.11 16.33 -1.55
C VAL A 179 -4.16 15.80 -0.12
N LYS A 180 -4.74 16.55 0.82
CA LYS A 180 -4.88 16.13 2.21
C LYS A 180 -5.72 14.86 2.33
N GLN A 181 -6.86 14.81 1.66
CA GLN A 181 -7.74 13.65 1.69
C GLN A 181 -7.07 12.42 1.07
N SER A 182 -6.50 12.53 -0.14
CA SER A 182 -5.87 11.39 -0.81
C SER A 182 -4.66 10.85 -0.05
N LEU A 183 -3.88 11.72 0.62
CA LEU A 183 -2.80 11.27 1.50
C LEU A 183 -3.34 10.51 2.73
N ALA A 184 -4.45 10.96 3.31
CA ALA A 184 -5.11 10.23 4.39
C ALA A 184 -5.61 8.86 3.91
N ASP A 185 -6.26 8.80 2.74
CA ASP A 185 -6.76 7.57 2.14
C ASP A 185 -5.63 6.54 1.93
N ILE A 186 -4.47 6.97 1.39
CA ILE A 186 -3.28 6.11 1.27
C ILE A 186 -2.86 5.52 2.63
N GLN A 187 -2.89 6.32 3.70
CA GLN A 187 -2.50 5.84 5.02
C GLN A 187 -3.47 4.78 5.57
N THR A 188 -4.77 4.92 5.25
CA THR A 188 -5.82 3.99 5.70
C THR A 188 -5.83 2.65 4.98
N VAL A 189 -5.12 2.49 3.85
CA VAL A 189 -4.95 1.18 3.20
C VAL A 189 -4.29 0.23 4.19
N ALA A 190 -4.97 -0.89 4.47
CA ALA A 190 -4.54 -1.87 5.45
C ALA A 190 -3.23 -2.52 5.01
N LYS A 191 -2.45 -3.01 5.99
CA LYS A 191 -1.29 -3.85 5.68
C LYS A 191 -1.78 -5.20 5.16
N PRO A 192 -1.07 -5.81 4.19
CA PRO A 192 -1.33 -7.18 3.80
C PRO A 192 -1.29 -8.14 5.00
N SER A 193 -2.21 -9.09 5.05
CA SER A 193 -2.17 -10.17 6.04
C SER A 193 -1.09 -11.19 5.73
N LEU A 194 -0.55 -11.87 6.74
CA LEU A 194 0.32 -13.02 6.55
C LEU A 194 -0.46 -14.21 5.97
N ALA A 195 0.25 -15.03 5.19
CA ALA A 195 -0.25 -16.32 4.72
C ALA A 195 -0.64 -17.19 5.93
N PRO A 196 -1.71 -18.00 5.85
CA PRO A 196 -2.30 -18.72 6.99
C PRO A 196 -1.29 -19.45 7.87
N GLU A 197 -0.29 -20.08 7.26
CA GLU A 197 0.75 -20.85 7.93
C GLU A 197 1.78 -19.98 8.66
N TYR A 198 1.95 -18.71 8.31
CA TYR A 198 2.87 -17.80 9.00
C TYR A 198 2.15 -16.91 10.03
N ARG A 199 0.85 -17.12 10.24
CA ARG A 199 0.11 -16.47 11.32
C ARG A 199 0.50 -17.08 12.65
N GLN A 200 0.24 -16.32 13.72
CA GLN A 200 0.48 -16.77 15.08
C GLN A 200 -0.28 -18.07 15.37
N ALA A 201 0.42 -19.09 15.87
CA ALA A 201 -0.20 -20.35 16.27
C ALA A 201 -1.08 -20.14 17.51
N THR A 202 -2.33 -20.61 17.45
CA THR A 202 -3.27 -20.52 18.57
C THR A 202 -2.96 -21.59 19.63
N VAL A 203 -3.50 -21.41 20.84
CA VAL A 203 -3.37 -22.39 21.94
C VAL A 203 -3.95 -23.74 21.52
N ASP A 204 -5.10 -23.74 20.83
CA ASP A 204 -5.75 -24.97 20.38
C ASP A 204 -4.90 -25.69 19.32
N GLN A 205 -4.34 -24.97 18.35
CA GLN A 205 -3.45 -25.56 17.33
C GLN A 205 -2.20 -26.18 17.97
N LYS A 206 -1.62 -25.54 18.99
CA LYS A 206 -0.49 -26.08 19.74
C LYS A 206 -0.88 -27.34 20.51
N ALA A 207 -2.05 -27.35 21.15
CA ALA A 207 -2.57 -28.51 21.86
C ALA A 207 -2.82 -29.69 20.91
N ASP A 208 -3.39 -29.43 19.73
CA ASP A 208 -3.60 -30.43 18.68
C ASP A 208 -2.26 -31.04 18.23
N GLY A 209 -1.25 -30.21 17.97
CA GLY A 209 0.10 -30.69 17.60
C GLY A 209 0.74 -31.56 18.68
N GLN A 210 0.61 -31.20 19.96
CA GLN A 210 1.06 -32.00 21.09
C GLN A 210 0.32 -33.33 21.19
N GLN A 211 -1.01 -33.30 21.00
CA GLN A 211 -1.86 -34.49 21.00
C GLN A 211 -1.48 -35.45 19.87
N THR A 212 -1.17 -34.95 18.67
CA THR A 212 -0.69 -35.76 17.55
C THR A 212 0.58 -36.54 17.92
N LEU A 213 1.58 -35.90 18.54
CA LEU A 213 2.80 -36.57 18.98
C LEU A 213 2.53 -37.62 20.07
N MET A 214 1.67 -37.29 21.03
CA MET A 214 1.30 -38.22 22.10
C MET A 214 0.60 -39.47 21.56
N MET A 215 -0.32 -39.32 20.60
CA MET A 215 -0.99 -40.46 19.96
C MET A 215 -0.01 -41.32 19.17
N ALA A 216 0.87 -40.71 18.36
CA ALA A 216 1.87 -41.44 17.59
C ALA A 216 2.84 -42.26 18.49
N ALA A 217 3.30 -41.66 19.59
CA ALA A 217 4.14 -42.37 20.56
C ALA A 217 3.39 -43.49 21.28
N LYS A 218 2.13 -43.27 21.67
CA LYS A 218 1.29 -44.30 22.29
C LYS A 218 1.07 -45.50 21.36
N GLU A 219 0.72 -45.25 20.10
CA GLU A 219 0.57 -46.30 19.08
C GLU A 219 1.87 -47.08 18.87
N LYS A 220 3.02 -46.39 18.88
CA LYS A 220 4.33 -47.06 18.79
C LYS A 220 4.67 -47.88 20.03
N SER A 221 4.37 -47.39 21.24
CA SER A 221 4.52 -48.16 22.50
C SER A 221 3.68 -49.42 22.49
N THR A 222 2.41 -49.34 22.07
CA THR A 222 1.54 -50.52 21.95
C THR A 222 2.10 -51.54 20.97
N ARG A 223 2.72 -51.11 19.86
CA ARG A 223 3.42 -52.02 18.94
C ARG A 223 4.65 -52.67 19.56
N PHE A 224 5.39 -51.97 20.42
CA PHE A 224 6.52 -52.54 21.16
C PHE A 224 6.06 -53.60 22.17
N GLU A 225 4.97 -53.34 22.88
CA GLU A 225 4.39 -54.27 23.87
C GLU A 225 3.81 -55.53 23.23
N ALA A 226 3.40 -55.45 21.96
CA ALA A 226 2.86 -56.58 21.21
C ALA A 226 3.94 -57.52 20.61
N LEU A 227 5.23 -57.24 20.83
CA LEU A 227 6.32 -58.12 20.38
C LEU A 227 6.44 -59.35 21.27
N ASP A 228 6.48 -60.53 20.66
CA ASP A 228 6.72 -61.79 21.38
C ASP A 228 8.14 -61.82 21.98
N ASP A 229 8.25 -62.39 23.18
CA ASP A 229 9.51 -62.53 23.94
C ASP A 229 10.34 -61.24 24.05
N VAL A 230 9.68 -60.09 24.21
CA VAL A 230 10.36 -58.80 24.36
C VAL A 230 11.16 -58.74 25.67
N ASN A 231 12.40 -58.24 25.59
CA ASN A 231 13.22 -57.94 26.76
C ASN A 231 12.60 -56.74 27.50
N GLN A 232 12.18 -56.95 28.75
CA GLN A 232 11.47 -55.94 29.54
C GLN A 232 12.32 -54.70 29.84
N ALA A 233 13.63 -54.84 30.04
CA ALA A 233 14.52 -53.71 30.25
C ALA A 233 14.67 -52.87 28.97
N SER A 234 14.82 -53.54 27.82
CA SER A 234 14.85 -52.86 26.52
C SER A 234 13.52 -52.19 26.19
N LEU A 235 12.39 -52.83 26.51
CA LEU A 235 11.05 -52.24 26.35
C LEU A 235 10.92 -50.94 27.15
N LEU A 236 11.29 -50.96 28.43
CA LEU A 236 11.25 -49.79 29.29
C LEU A 236 12.17 -48.67 28.80
N GLU A 237 13.36 -49.03 28.29
CA GLU A 237 14.28 -48.07 27.68
C GLU A 237 13.66 -47.38 26.47
N GLN A 238 13.11 -48.14 25.50
CA GLN A 238 12.50 -47.54 24.31
C GLN A 238 11.24 -46.73 24.64
N GLN A 239 10.42 -47.16 25.63
CA GLN A 239 9.29 -46.38 26.14
C GLN A 239 9.73 -45.05 26.79
N THR A 240 10.86 -45.08 27.52
CA THR A 240 11.46 -43.87 28.11
C THR A 240 11.93 -42.91 27.03
N LEU A 241 12.55 -43.44 25.96
CA LEU A 241 12.95 -42.64 24.79
C LEU A 241 11.74 -42.01 24.10
N LEU A 242 10.67 -42.76 23.83
CA LEU A 242 9.43 -42.23 23.25
C LEU A 242 8.83 -41.09 24.09
N THR A 243 8.76 -41.30 25.41
CA THR A 243 8.27 -40.28 26.36
C THR A 243 9.15 -39.03 26.35
N GLY A 244 10.47 -39.22 26.27
CA GLY A 244 11.45 -38.15 26.16
C GLY A 244 11.27 -37.31 24.89
N VAL A 245 11.10 -37.96 23.74
CA VAL A 245 10.85 -37.29 22.45
C VAL A 245 9.56 -36.47 22.50
N VAL A 246 8.44 -37.07 22.94
CA VAL A 246 7.16 -36.35 23.07
C VAL A 246 7.29 -35.16 24.01
N LYS A 247 7.91 -35.33 25.18
CA LYS A 247 8.09 -34.24 26.15
C LYS A 247 8.92 -33.10 25.56
N HIS A 248 10.00 -33.41 24.84
CA HIS A 248 10.87 -32.42 24.21
C HIS A 248 10.11 -31.61 23.16
N TYR A 249 9.49 -32.27 22.17
CA TYR A 249 8.81 -31.57 21.10
C TYR A 249 7.52 -30.89 21.55
N SER A 250 6.80 -31.43 22.54
CA SER A 250 5.64 -30.73 23.13
C SER A 250 6.02 -29.40 23.77
N ALA A 251 7.19 -29.33 24.42
CA ALA A 251 7.71 -28.08 24.97
C ALA A 251 8.07 -27.08 23.85
N LEU A 252 8.71 -27.53 22.77
CA LEU A 252 9.03 -26.68 21.62
C LEU A 252 7.77 -26.19 20.90
N ILE A 253 6.77 -27.05 20.69
CA ILE A 253 5.47 -26.68 20.11
C ILE A 253 4.77 -25.62 20.96
N GLY A 254 4.87 -25.72 22.29
CA GLY A 254 4.37 -24.67 23.20
C GLY A 254 4.98 -23.29 22.92
N GLN A 255 6.24 -23.26 22.49
CA GLN A 255 7.00 -22.05 22.20
C GLN A 255 6.89 -21.59 20.74
N ALA A 256 6.34 -22.39 19.83
CA ALA A 256 6.20 -22.04 18.42
C ALA A 256 5.43 -20.72 18.24
N GLU A 257 5.98 -19.78 17.47
CA GLU A 257 5.34 -18.49 17.22
C GLU A 257 4.32 -18.61 16.09
N THR A 258 4.69 -19.25 14.99
CA THR A 258 3.83 -19.43 13.81
C THR A 258 3.26 -20.84 13.69
N VAL A 259 2.17 -20.97 12.91
CA VAL A 259 1.61 -22.27 12.55
C VAL A 259 2.63 -23.12 11.78
N HIS A 260 3.47 -22.50 10.95
CA HIS A 260 4.53 -23.13 10.19
C HIS A 260 5.58 -23.75 11.12
N ASP A 261 6.10 -22.99 12.09
CA ASP A 261 7.06 -23.50 13.08
C ASP A 261 6.48 -24.68 13.85
N MET A 262 5.21 -24.56 14.25
CA MET A 262 4.50 -25.62 14.96
C MET A 262 4.38 -26.89 14.10
N HIS A 263 4.00 -26.79 12.83
CA HIS A 263 3.97 -27.93 11.91
C HIS A 263 5.36 -28.55 11.67
N GLU A 264 6.41 -27.73 11.51
CA GLU A 264 7.78 -28.25 11.40
C GLU A 264 8.18 -29.07 12.63
N LEU A 265 7.86 -28.58 13.82
CA LEU A 265 8.17 -29.25 15.08
C LEU A 265 7.38 -30.55 15.25
N VAL A 266 6.10 -30.56 14.88
CA VAL A 266 5.30 -31.81 14.83
C VAL A 266 5.93 -32.80 13.87
N ASN A 267 6.30 -32.38 12.66
CA ASN A 267 6.91 -33.28 11.67
C ASN A 267 8.26 -33.85 12.14
N LYS A 268 9.14 -33.01 12.73
CA LYS A 268 10.40 -33.45 13.33
C LYS A 268 10.16 -34.42 14.49
N GLY A 269 9.20 -34.12 15.37
CA GLY A 269 8.81 -35.03 16.46
C GLY A 269 8.29 -36.38 15.99
N LEU A 270 7.48 -36.41 14.93
CA LEU A 270 7.01 -37.66 14.31
C LEU A 270 8.16 -38.46 13.69
N GLN A 271 9.13 -37.79 13.07
CA GLN A 271 10.33 -38.44 12.53
C GLN A 271 11.16 -39.07 13.65
N ASP A 272 11.42 -38.34 14.75
CA ASP A 272 12.20 -38.84 15.88
C ASP A 272 11.48 -39.97 16.62
N ILE A 273 10.16 -39.89 16.79
CA ILE A 273 9.33 -41.01 17.29
C ILE A 273 9.55 -42.22 16.41
N ASN A 274 9.56 -42.07 15.08
CA ASN A 274 9.77 -43.17 14.15
C ASN A 274 11.20 -43.73 14.18
N GLN A 275 12.21 -42.93 14.53
CA GLN A 275 13.62 -43.37 14.68
C GLN A 275 13.90 -44.16 15.96
N VAL A 276 13.05 -44.06 16.99
CA VAL A 276 13.21 -44.91 18.20
C VAL A 276 13.18 -46.38 17.79
N THR A 277 14.25 -47.11 18.08
CA THR A 277 14.40 -48.51 17.68
C THR A 277 13.40 -49.43 18.36
N GLN A 278 13.09 -50.58 17.76
CA GLN A 278 12.31 -51.60 18.45
C GLN A 278 13.07 -52.13 19.66
N PRO A 279 12.39 -52.49 20.76
CA PRO A 279 13.03 -53.20 21.86
C PRO A 279 13.64 -54.51 21.40
N LYS A 280 14.71 -54.92 22.06
CA LYS A 280 15.31 -56.23 21.83
C LYS A 280 14.37 -57.35 22.25
N GLN A 281 14.44 -58.48 21.56
CA GLN A 281 13.83 -59.72 22.02
C GLN A 281 14.81 -60.51 22.88
N ASN A 282 14.33 -61.33 23.82
CA ASN A 282 15.15 -62.06 24.80
C ASN A 282 16.23 -62.94 24.14
N TRP A 283 15.97 -63.49 22.96
CA TRP A 283 16.94 -64.26 22.18
C TRP A 283 18.12 -63.43 21.64
N GLN A 284 17.96 -62.10 21.54
CA GLN A 284 19.03 -61.19 21.09
C GLN A 284 20.03 -60.84 22.21
N ASP A 285 19.62 -60.98 23.47
CA ASP A 285 20.51 -60.78 24.63
C ASP A 285 21.08 -62.10 25.19
N GLN A 286 20.64 -63.24 24.66
CA GLN A 286 21.35 -64.49 24.85
C GLN A 286 22.70 -64.34 24.12
N ALA A 287 23.76 -64.06 24.89
CA ALA A 287 25.09 -64.44 24.49
C ALA A 287 24.99 -65.93 24.18
N VAL A 288 25.05 -66.29 22.89
CA VAL A 288 25.07 -67.70 22.48
C VAL A 288 26.14 -68.36 23.33
N ASN A 289 25.71 -69.13 24.32
CA ASN A 289 26.65 -69.78 25.21
C ASN A 289 27.42 -70.73 24.30
N LYS A 290 28.71 -70.45 24.08
CA LYS A 290 29.52 -71.22 23.14
C LYS A 290 29.48 -72.70 23.49
N GLU A 291 29.34 -73.04 24.77
CA GLU A 291 29.14 -74.42 25.23
C GLU A 291 27.77 -74.97 24.87
N GLU A 292 26.67 -74.22 25.01
CA GLU A 292 25.33 -74.70 24.60
C GLU A 292 25.23 -74.85 23.08
N MET A 293 25.83 -73.94 22.31
CA MET A 293 25.91 -74.05 20.86
C MET A 293 26.80 -75.22 20.45
N GLN A 294 27.96 -75.43 21.09
CA GLN A 294 28.79 -76.60 20.83
C GLN A 294 28.09 -77.89 21.25
N THR A 295 27.35 -77.89 22.36
CA THR A 295 26.58 -79.06 22.82
C THR A 295 25.46 -79.36 21.84
N ALA A 296 24.71 -78.36 21.37
CA ALA A 296 23.67 -78.54 20.35
C ALA A 296 24.24 -79.02 19.01
N ILE A 297 25.41 -78.50 18.59
CA ILE A 297 26.15 -79.01 17.43
C ILE A 297 26.54 -80.47 17.65
N GLN A 298 27.06 -80.81 18.83
CA GLN A 298 27.51 -82.17 19.15
C GLN A 298 26.35 -83.17 19.26
N ASP A 299 25.20 -82.73 19.78
CA ASP A 299 23.97 -83.52 19.85
C ASP A 299 23.40 -83.75 18.44
N ALA A 300 23.43 -82.74 17.56
CA ALA A 300 23.03 -82.89 16.17
C ALA A 300 23.95 -83.86 15.40
N ILE A 301 25.27 -83.76 15.61
CA ILE A 301 26.26 -84.70 15.06
C ILE A 301 26.00 -86.12 15.57
N SER A 302 25.79 -86.28 16.89
CA SER A 302 25.54 -87.57 17.52
C SER A 302 24.21 -88.19 17.05
N ALA A 303 23.16 -87.39 16.91
CA ALA A 303 21.88 -87.83 16.35
C ALA A 303 22.01 -88.25 14.87
N GLY A 304 22.82 -87.54 14.08
CA GLY A 304 23.16 -87.92 12.71
C GLY A 304 23.91 -89.25 12.63
N GLN A 305 24.89 -89.46 13.51
CA GLN A 305 25.66 -90.71 13.60
C GLN A 305 24.81 -91.89 14.05
N ASN A 306 23.95 -91.70 15.05
CA ASN A 306 23.03 -92.73 15.53
C ASN A 306 22.01 -93.11 14.45
N ARG A 307 21.44 -92.13 13.71
CA ARG A 307 20.61 -92.42 12.53
C ARG A 307 21.38 -93.21 11.47
N SER A 308 22.63 -92.85 11.18
CA SER A 308 23.45 -93.59 10.21
C SER A 308 23.74 -95.03 10.65
N GLN A 309 23.90 -95.29 11.95
CA GLN A 309 24.08 -96.64 12.50
C GLN A 309 22.79 -97.46 12.47
N ASP A 310 21.63 -96.84 12.74
CA ASP A 310 20.34 -97.51 12.65
C ASP A 310 19.98 -97.86 11.21
N PHE A 311 20.28 -96.98 10.24
CA PHE A 311 20.15 -97.30 8.81
C PHE A 311 21.06 -98.47 8.38
N GLY A 312 22.27 -98.58 8.93
CA GLY A 312 23.19 -99.68 8.66
C GLY A 312 22.74 -101.05 9.20
N LYS A 313 21.71 -101.09 10.06
CA LYS A 313 21.13 -102.34 10.60
C LYS A 313 19.85 -102.77 9.89
N ILE A 314 19.32 -101.94 8.98
CA ILE A 314 18.16 -102.31 8.16
C ILE A 314 18.66 -103.26 7.05
N THR A 315 18.48 -104.56 7.24
CA THR A 315 18.74 -105.55 6.19
C THR A 315 17.70 -105.38 5.08
N GLY A 316 18.15 -104.88 3.92
CA GLY A 316 17.31 -104.70 2.72
C GLY A 316 17.44 -103.34 2.01
N VAL A 317 18.32 -102.44 2.47
CA VAL A 317 18.53 -101.13 1.80
C VAL A 317 19.39 -101.31 0.54
N ASP A 318 18.96 -100.67 -0.55
CA ASP A 318 19.63 -100.66 -1.85
C ASP A 318 21.05 -100.03 -1.72
N PRO A 319 22.12 -100.68 -2.21
CA PRO A 319 23.49 -100.16 -2.15
C PRO A 319 23.66 -98.72 -2.68
N ASP A 320 22.83 -98.31 -3.64
CA ASP A 320 22.92 -96.98 -4.25
C ASP A 320 22.35 -95.87 -3.33
N GLU A 321 21.37 -96.17 -2.48
CA GLU A 321 20.84 -95.23 -1.48
C GLU A 321 21.83 -94.99 -0.34
N LEU A 322 22.57 -96.04 0.06
CA LEU A 322 23.61 -95.94 1.10
C LEU A 322 24.79 -95.05 0.64
N ALA A 323 25.16 -95.12 -0.65
CA ALA A 323 26.23 -94.30 -1.22
C ALA A 323 25.85 -92.82 -1.31
N GLN A 324 24.60 -92.49 -1.65
CA GLN A 324 24.12 -91.10 -1.67
C GLN A 324 24.09 -90.47 -0.28
N GLN A 325 23.71 -91.23 0.76
CA GLN A 325 23.62 -90.69 2.12
C GLN A 325 25.00 -90.49 2.77
N GLN A 326 25.97 -91.33 2.44
CA GLN A 326 27.38 -91.12 2.83
C GLN A 326 27.99 -89.89 2.15
N ALA A 327 27.58 -89.57 0.92
CA ALA A 327 28.02 -88.35 0.24
C ALA A 327 27.47 -87.08 0.92
N VAL A 328 26.21 -87.11 1.39
CA VAL A 328 25.61 -85.99 2.16
C VAL A 328 26.30 -85.79 3.51
N ASN A 329 26.62 -86.88 4.23
CA ASN A 329 27.35 -86.79 5.51
C ASN A 329 28.79 -86.29 5.36
N LYS A 330 29.40 -86.43 4.18
CA LYS A 330 30.75 -85.89 3.92
C LYS A 330 30.74 -84.36 3.74
N VAL A 331 29.67 -83.81 3.16
CA VAL A 331 29.49 -82.36 2.98
C VAL A 331 29.16 -81.63 4.30
N VAL A 332 28.66 -82.35 5.31
CA VAL A 332 28.33 -81.78 6.62
C VAL A 332 29.53 -81.77 7.58
N ASN A 333 30.59 -82.55 7.29
CA ASN A 333 31.79 -82.66 8.13
C ASN A 333 33.01 -81.87 7.61
N ASP A 334 32.91 -81.25 6.42
CA ASP A 334 33.88 -80.29 5.86
C ASP A 334 33.37 -78.86 6.06
#